data_AF-A0A6S6TLW1-F1
#
_entry.id   AF-A0A6S6TLW1-F1
#
_cell.length_a   1.000
_cell.length_b   1.000
_cell.length_c   1.000
_cell.angle_alpha   90.00
_cell.angle_beta   90.00
_cell.angle_gamma   90.00
#
_symmetry.space_group_name_H-M   'P 1'
#
loop_
_entity.id
_entity.type
_entity.pdbx_description
1 polymer ?
#
loop_
_entity_poly.entity_id
_entity_poly.type
_entity_poly.pdbx_seq_one_letter_code
_entity_poly.pdbx_strand_id
1 'polypeptide(L)'
;MLTPPFLQKKILLKTLILSFTLAFPPLNHARDNGVCSAQVLAEKTSTGYTWTLASRLGALMVEAQKQFGVRDKNWTLLGVDFTKDQAPSIWYPFSGDDQKMIGILITQQAASNEKEAIFQLAHEVVHTLSPTGPHNSSLVFEEGLASHFSIHAPRKLGIDISPDYFASGKYRRAYQELEKLYAIYPDASERIKKLRLDIYSFSDLDEVTFRKQFPQLSSSHVKTLLTRFDQWNPAS
;
A
#
# COMPACT_ATOMS: atom_id res chain seq x y z
N MET A 1 35.93 -79.36 -15.52
CA MET A 1 35.75 -78.05 -16.15
C MET A 1 34.32 -77.60 -15.94
N LEU A 2 34.15 -76.30 -15.66
CA LEU A 2 32.90 -75.55 -15.41
C LEU A 2 32.38 -75.51 -13.97
N THR A 3 32.27 -74.25 -13.54
CA THR A 3 31.97 -73.63 -12.24
C THR A 3 30.47 -73.56 -11.90
N PRO A 4 30.09 -73.47 -10.61
CA PRO A 4 28.73 -73.09 -10.19
C PRO A 4 28.58 -71.56 -10.00
N PRO A 5 27.33 -71.04 -9.87
CA PRO A 5 27.05 -69.61 -9.97
C PRO A 5 27.06 -68.92 -8.60
N PHE A 6 27.56 -67.67 -8.55
CA PHE A 6 27.33 -66.75 -7.43
C PHE A 6 26.51 -65.55 -7.90
N LEU A 7 25.32 -65.45 -7.31
CA LEU A 7 24.42 -64.31 -7.35
C LEU A 7 24.96 -63.20 -6.45
N GLN A 8 25.18 -61.99 -6.96
CA GLN A 8 25.26 -60.79 -6.12
C GLN A 8 24.48 -59.62 -6.73
N LYS A 9 23.70 -59.00 -5.83
CA LYS A 9 22.72 -57.93 -6.03
C LYS A 9 23.35 -56.66 -6.62
N LYS A 10 22.70 -56.06 -7.61
CA LYS A 10 22.87 -54.62 -7.94
C LYS A 10 21.66 -53.85 -7.39
N ILE A 11 21.94 -52.91 -6.49
CA ILE A 11 21.02 -51.88 -6.02
C ILE A 11 20.96 -50.81 -7.12
N LEU A 12 19.75 -50.53 -7.63
CA LEU A 12 19.51 -49.45 -8.59
C LEU A 12 18.85 -48.27 -7.87
N LEU A 13 19.58 -47.18 -7.70
CA LEU A 13 19.08 -45.91 -7.18
C LEU A 13 18.29 -45.22 -8.30
N LYS A 14 16.97 -45.08 -8.16
CA LYS A 14 16.13 -44.27 -9.07
C LYS A 14 15.88 -42.90 -8.44
N THR A 15 16.43 -41.87 -9.07
CA THR A 15 16.16 -40.46 -8.79
C THR A 15 14.70 -40.15 -9.11
N LEU A 16 13.93 -39.69 -8.12
CA LEU A 16 12.57 -39.20 -8.29
C LEU A 16 12.63 -37.68 -8.50
N ILE A 17 12.36 -37.21 -9.72
CA ILE A 17 12.14 -35.77 -9.99
C ILE A 17 10.64 -35.55 -9.89
N LEU A 18 10.21 -34.82 -8.87
CA LEU A 18 8.83 -34.41 -8.66
C LEU A 18 8.64 -33.04 -9.31
N SER A 19 8.01 -32.98 -10.48
CA SER A 19 7.63 -31.74 -11.14
C SER A 19 6.29 -31.26 -10.59
N PHE A 20 6.29 -30.18 -9.81
CA PHE A 20 5.07 -29.44 -9.46
C PHE A 20 4.73 -28.48 -10.60
N THR A 21 3.70 -28.78 -11.37
CA THR A 21 3.06 -27.82 -12.30
C THR A 21 2.04 -27.01 -11.51
N LEU A 22 2.38 -25.75 -11.19
CA LEU A 22 1.39 -24.78 -10.70
C LEU A 22 0.51 -24.38 -11.89
N ALA A 23 -0.73 -24.84 -11.90
CA ALA A 23 -1.74 -24.40 -12.88
C ALA A 23 -2.27 -23.02 -12.47
N PHE A 24 -1.98 -21.99 -13.26
CA PHE A 24 -2.65 -20.69 -13.14
C PHE A 24 -4.07 -20.81 -13.74
N PRO A 25 -5.12 -20.30 -13.07
CA PRO A 25 -6.47 -20.33 -13.63
C PRO A 25 -6.56 -19.46 -14.90
N PRO A 26 -7.46 -19.79 -15.85
CA PRO A 26 -7.58 -19.09 -17.11
C PRO A 26 -8.08 -17.64 -16.91
N LEU A 27 -7.37 -16.70 -17.54
CA LEU A 27 -7.75 -15.29 -17.65
C LEU A 27 -8.97 -15.16 -18.58
N ASN A 28 -10.15 -15.00 -17.99
CA ASN A 28 -11.33 -14.56 -18.73
C ASN A 28 -11.15 -13.07 -19.11
N HIS A 29 -10.78 -12.80 -20.37
CA HIS A 29 -10.76 -11.46 -20.95
C HIS A 29 -12.18 -10.90 -21.05
N ALA A 30 -12.59 -10.14 -20.04
CA ALA A 30 -13.68 -9.18 -20.16
C ALA A 30 -13.17 -7.97 -20.94
N ARG A 31 -13.95 -7.50 -21.91
CA ARG A 31 -13.65 -6.35 -22.78
C ARG A 31 -13.05 -5.17 -22.00
N ASP A 32 -11.82 -4.80 -22.37
CA ASP A 32 -11.07 -3.66 -21.85
C ASP A 32 -11.74 -2.34 -22.25
N ASN A 33 -12.25 -1.61 -21.26
CA ASN A 33 -12.39 -0.16 -21.38
C ASN A 33 -10.97 0.39 -21.23
N GLY A 34 -10.37 0.78 -22.36
CA GLY A 34 -8.92 0.94 -22.52
C GLY A 34 -8.19 1.66 -21.38
N VAL A 35 -7.10 1.06 -20.91
CA VAL A 35 -6.11 1.70 -20.06
C VAL A 35 -5.39 2.77 -20.87
N CYS A 36 -5.25 3.98 -20.33
CA CYS A 36 -4.42 5.01 -20.93
C CYS A 36 -2.99 4.48 -21.04
N SER A 37 -2.46 4.39 -22.27
CA SER A 37 -1.15 3.82 -22.55
C SER A 37 -0.06 4.45 -21.68
N ALA A 38 -0.13 5.76 -21.43
CA ALA A 38 0.83 6.48 -20.59
C ALA A 38 0.92 5.96 -19.13
N GLN A 39 -0.07 5.20 -18.65
CA GLN A 39 -0.05 4.63 -17.31
C GLN A 39 0.75 3.33 -17.20
N VAL A 40 0.94 2.61 -18.32
CA VAL A 40 1.54 1.25 -18.34
C VAL A 40 2.63 1.08 -19.39
N LEU A 41 2.56 1.80 -20.51
CA LEU A 41 3.53 1.78 -21.60
C LEU A 41 4.47 2.97 -21.45
N ALA A 42 5.74 2.68 -21.20
CA ALA A 42 6.79 3.68 -21.18
C ALA A 42 7.27 3.95 -22.61
N GLU A 43 7.23 5.22 -23.03
CA GLU A 43 7.66 5.66 -24.36
C GLU A 43 9.07 6.23 -24.30
N LYS A 44 9.88 5.96 -25.33
CA LYS A 44 11.26 6.45 -25.38
C LYS A 44 11.29 7.97 -25.52
N THR A 45 12.12 8.64 -24.72
CA THR A 45 12.40 10.07 -24.80
C THR A 45 13.87 10.30 -25.18
N SER A 46 14.30 11.55 -25.31
CA SER A 46 15.70 11.90 -25.56
C SER A 46 16.63 11.54 -24.38
N THR A 47 16.09 11.36 -23.18
CA THR A 47 16.86 11.14 -21.95
C THR A 47 16.51 9.84 -21.22
N GLY A 48 15.60 9.01 -21.76
CA GLY A 48 15.18 7.76 -21.15
C GLY A 48 13.80 7.33 -21.61
N TYR A 49 12.87 7.19 -20.66
CA TYR A 49 11.48 6.80 -20.91
C TYR A 49 10.48 7.68 -20.15
N THR A 50 9.25 7.76 -20.63
CA THR A 50 8.14 8.40 -19.92
C THR A 50 7.79 7.65 -18.62
N TRP A 51 7.17 8.36 -17.68
CA TRP A 51 6.81 7.82 -16.37
C TRP A 51 5.44 7.14 -16.39
N THR A 52 5.43 5.84 -16.11
CA THR A 52 4.24 5.02 -15.87
C THR A 52 3.87 5.00 -14.38
N LEU A 53 2.80 4.28 -14.01
CA LEU A 53 2.44 4.07 -12.61
C LEU A 53 3.56 3.39 -11.81
N ALA A 54 4.39 2.54 -12.44
CA ALA A 54 5.52 1.91 -11.77
C ALA A 54 6.57 2.94 -11.32
N SER A 55 6.96 3.87 -12.20
CA SER A 55 7.91 4.94 -11.86
C SER A 55 7.34 5.88 -10.79
N ARG A 56 6.04 6.18 -10.89
CA ARG A 56 5.34 7.07 -9.95
C ARG A 56 5.16 6.43 -8.58
N LEU A 57 4.87 5.13 -8.52
CA LEU A 57 4.89 4.35 -7.28
C LEU A 57 6.24 4.48 -6.60
N GLY A 58 7.35 4.29 -7.34
CA GLY A 58 8.69 4.44 -6.78
C GLY A 58 8.94 5.83 -6.18
N ALA A 59 8.55 6.89 -6.89
CA ALA A 59 8.72 8.25 -6.41
C ALA A 59 7.85 8.58 -5.19
N LEU A 60 6.57 8.17 -5.20
CA LEU A 60 5.65 8.34 -4.08
C LEU A 60 6.12 7.53 -2.86
N MET A 61 6.63 6.32 -3.05
CA MET A 61 7.17 5.50 -1.97
C MET A 61 8.40 6.15 -1.30
N VAL A 62 9.28 6.78 -2.08
CA VAL A 62 10.42 7.54 -1.53
C VAL A 62 9.93 8.71 -0.68
N GLU A 63 8.95 9.47 -1.17
CA GLU A 63 8.41 10.61 -0.45
C GLU A 63 7.64 10.18 0.82
N ALA A 64 6.84 9.11 0.75
CA ALA A 64 6.12 8.55 1.89
C ALA A 64 7.09 8.11 3.00
N GLN A 65 8.16 7.40 2.64
CA GLN A 65 9.17 7.00 3.61
C GLN A 65 9.96 8.19 4.17
N LYS A 66 10.20 9.22 3.34
CA LYS A 66 10.82 10.47 3.79
C LYS A 66 9.92 11.23 4.77
N GLN A 67 8.61 11.15 4.68
CA GLN A 67 7.70 11.85 5.60
C GLN A 67 7.36 11.02 6.83
N PHE A 68 7.07 9.73 6.66
CA PHE A 68 6.47 8.91 7.70
C PHE A 68 7.37 7.78 8.19
N GLY A 69 8.55 7.58 7.59
CA GLY A 69 9.51 6.55 8.00
C GLY A 69 9.51 5.33 7.09
N VAL A 70 10.54 4.49 7.24
CA VAL A 70 10.80 3.36 6.34
C VAL A 70 9.63 2.36 6.30
N ARG A 71 9.39 1.76 5.14
CA ARG A 71 8.38 0.71 4.96
C ARG A 71 8.77 -0.57 5.71
N ASP A 72 7.79 -1.32 6.21
CA ASP A 72 8.00 -2.71 6.64
C ASP A 72 8.43 -3.57 5.44
N LYS A 73 9.70 -4.00 5.44
CA LYS A 73 10.30 -4.80 4.37
C LYS A 73 9.95 -6.29 4.45
N ASN A 74 9.26 -6.74 5.49
CA ASN A 74 8.78 -8.13 5.58
C ASN A 74 7.67 -8.42 4.56
N TRP A 75 6.97 -7.38 4.08
CA TRP A 75 6.00 -7.49 3.02
C TRP A 75 6.64 -7.23 1.66
N THR A 76 6.46 -8.12 0.70
CA THR A 76 6.86 -7.89 -0.70
C THR A 76 5.77 -7.08 -1.41
N LEU A 77 6.14 -5.92 -1.97
CA LEU A 77 5.22 -5.11 -2.77
C LEU A 77 5.26 -5.59 -4.22
N LEU A 78 4.11 -6.03 -4.74
CA LEU A 78 3.97 -6.59 -6.09
C LEU A 78 3.85 -5.53 -7.18
N GLY A 79 3.28 -4.37 -6.84
CA GLY A 79 3.04 -3.28 -7.79
C GLY A 79 1.63 -2.72 -7.67
N VAL A 80 1.14 -2.20 -8.80
CA VAL A 80 -0.18 -1.55 -8.93
C VAL A 80 -0.97 -2.26 -10.01
N ASP A 81 -2.20 -2.65 -9.68
CA ASP A 81 -3.17 -3.22 -10.61
C ASP A 81 -4.46 -2.41 -10.60
N PHE A 82 -5.26 -2.56 -11.65
CA PHE A 82 -6.60 -1.98 -11.74
C PHE A 82 -7.65 -2.98 -11.28
N THR A 83 -8.57 -2.53 -10.42
CA THR A 83 -9.72 -3.32 -9.98
C THR A 83 -11.03 -2.82 -10.58
N LYS A 84 -12.02 -3.71 -10.70
CA LYS A 84 -13.41 -3.35 -11.02
C LYS A 84 -14.18 -2.85 -9.79
N ASP A 85 -13.59 -2.93 -8.61
CA ASP A 85 -14.16 -2.36 -7.40
C ASP A 85 -14.23 -0.83 -7.51
N GLN A 86 -15.13 -0.25 -6.72
CA GLN A 86 -15.42 1.20 -6.79
C GLN A 86 -14.51 2.04 -5.89
N ALA A 87 -13.58 1.41 -5.16
CA ALA A 87 -12.63 2.09 -4.28
C ALA A 87 -11.23 1.46 -4.42
N PRO A 88 -10.16 2.26 -4.27
CA PRO A 88 -8.82 1.71 -4.16
C PRO A 88 -8.66 0.90 -2.86
N SER A 89 -7.69 -0.01 -2.83
CA SER A 89 -7.39 -0.82 -1.65
C SER A 89 -6.02 -1.49 -1.73
N ILE A 90 -5.52 -1.93 -0.57
CA ILE A 90 -4.44 -2.90 -0.50
C ILE A 90 -4.99 -4.31 -0.65
N TRP A 91 -4.42 -5.06 -1.60
CA TRP A 91 -4.68 -6.47 -1.80
C TRP A 91 -3.61 -7.32 -1.13
N TYR A 92 -4.04 -8.35 -0.39
CA TYR A 92 -3.17 -9.30 0.30
C TYR A 92 -3.26 -10.69 -0.36
N PRO A 93 -2.59 -10.93 -1.50
CA PRO A 93 -2.62 -12.23 -2.17
C PRO A 93 -2.07 -13.36 -1.28
N PHE A 94 -1.07 -13.03 -0.46
CA PHE A 94 -0.45 -13.94 0.49
C PHE A 94 -0.16 -13.18 1.79
N SER A 95 -0.72 -13.66 2.89
CA SER A 95 -0.58 -13.05 4.22
C SER A 95 -0.17 -14.05 5.31
N GLY A 96 0.34 -15.22 4.90
CA GLY A 96 0.85 -16.24 5.81
C GLY A 96 2.25 -15.91 6.32
N ASP A 97 2.69 -16.60 7.37
CA ASP A 97 3.99 -16.35 8.00
C ASP A 97 5.18 -16.58 7.07
N ASP A 98 5.06 -17.53 6.13
CA ASP A 98 6.12 -17.87 5.17
C ASP A 98 6.14 -16.97 3.93
N GLN A 99 5.02 -16.30 3.61
CA GLN A 99 4.88 -15.46 2.42
C GLN A 99 3.94 -14.28 2.68
N LYS A 100 4.53 -13.08 2.74
CA LYS A 100 3.83 -11.81 2.95
C LYS A 100 3.97 -10.95 1.71
N MET A 101 2.88 -10.78 0.98
CA MET A 101 2.82 -10.02 -0.27
C MET A 101 1.64 -9.06 -0.24
N ILE A 102 1.86 -7.86 -0.77
CA ILE A 102 0.82 -6.84 -0.96
C ILE A 102 0.85 -6.32 -2.39
N GLY A 103 -0.32 -6.08 -2.95
CA GLY A 103 -0.52 -5.30 -4.17
C GLY A 103 -1.35 -4.06 -3.87
N ILE A 104 -1.21 -3.03 -4.70
CA ILE A 104 -2.09 -1.86 -4.67
C ILE A 104 -3.13 -2.04 -5.77
N LEU A 105 -4.41 -1.94 -5.41
CA LEU A 105 -5.51 -1.89 -6.36
C LEU A 105 -6.02 -0.45 -6.46
N ILE A 106 -6.06 0.10 -7.67
CA ILE A 106 -6.73 1.37 -7.97
C ILE A 106 -7.92 1.12 -8.91
N THR A 107 -8.91 2.00 -8.91
CA THR A 107 -10.17 1.74 -9.62
C THR A 107 -10.00 1.74 -11.13
N GLN A 108 -10.89 1.06 -11.85
CA GLN A 108 -10.90 1.07 -13.31
C GLN A 108 -11.04 2.49 -13.89
N GLN A 109 -11.75 3.40 -13.22
CA GLN A 109 -11.84 4.80 -13.67
C GLN A 109 -10.47 5.50 -13.64
N ALA A 110 -9.58 5.12 -12.73
CA ALA A 110 -8.23 5.64 -12.68
C ALA A 110 -7.42 5.27 -13.94
N ALA A 111 -7.75 4.15 -14.60
CA ALA A 111 -7.03 3.67 -15.79
C ALA A 111 -7.02 4.69 -16.95
N SER A 112 -8.01 5.57 -17.03
CA SER A 112 -8.11 6.61 -18.06
C SER A 112 -7.93 8.03 -17.54
N ASN A 113 -7.78 8.21 -16.21
CA ASN A 113 -7.61 9.52 -15.57
C ASN A 113 -6.33 9.54 -14.74
N GLU A 114 -5.32 10.21 -15.27
CA GLU A 114 -4.00 10.30 -14.63
C GLU A 114 -4.06 10.91 -13.23
N LYS A 115 -4.81 11.98 -13.02
CA LYS A 115 -4.91 12.64 -11.71
C LYS A 115 -5.57 11.73 -10.69
N GLU A 116 -6.64 11.03 -11.10
CA GLU A 116 -7.31 10.03 -10.27
C GLU A 116 -6.36 8.90 -9.90
N ALA A 117 -5.61 8.37 -10.87
CA ALA A 117 -4.64 7.30 -10.62
C ALA A 117 -3.55 7.71 -9.62
N ILE A 118 -3.05 8.94 -9.71
CA ILE A 118 -2.02 9.43 -8.79
C ILE A 118 -2.58 9.77 -7.43
N PHE A 119 -3.80 10.31 -7.36
CA PHE A 119 -4.50 10.52 -6.11
C PHE A 119 -4.70 9.19 -5.36
N GLN A 120 -5.30 8.19 -6.01
CA GLN A 120 -5.53 6.87 -5.40
C GLN A 120 -4.23 6.14 -5.07
N LEU A 121 -3.25 6.14 -5.99
CA LEU A 121 -1.95 5.50 -5.75
C LEU A 121 -1.22 6.12 -4.56
N ALA A 122 -1.22 7.45 -4.44
CA ALA A 122 -0.58 8.13 -3.33
C ALA A 122 -1.28 7.79 -2.00
N HIS A 123 -2.61 7.69 -1.98
CA HIS A 123 -3.36 7.25 -0.80
C HIS A 123 -2.90 5.85 -0.35
N GLU A 124 -2.96 4.87 -1.24
CA GLU A 124 -2.62 3.48 -0.93
C GLU A 124 -1.14 3.27 -0.56
N VAL A 125 -0.23 4.09 -1.11
CA VAL A 125 1.20 4.03 -0.74
C VAL A 125 1.39 4.18 0.77
N VAL A 126 0.59 5.00 1.46
CA VAL A 126 0.70 5.15 2.92
C VAL A 126 0.36 3.85 3.65
N HIS A 127 -0.68 3.13 3.23
CA HIS A 127 -1.04 1.85 3.83
C HIS A 127 0.02 0.75 3.61
N THR A 128 0.83 0.87 2.56
CA THR A 128 1.95 -0.07 2.37
C THR A 128 3.08 0.10 3.38
N LEU A 129 3.15 1.23 4.10
CA LEU A 129 4.23 1.53 5.05
C LEU A 129 4.25 0.57 6.23
N SER A 130 3.08 0.17 6.74
CA SER A 130 2.93 -0.78 7.85
C SER A 130 1.69 -1.66 7.65
N PRO A 131 1.74 -2.61 6.70
CA PRO A 131 0.59 -3.43 6.34
C PRO A 131 0.14 -4.28 7.52
N THR A 132 -1.18 -4.34 7.73
CA THR A 132 -1.80 -5.01 8.88
C THR A 132 -2.31 -6.41 8.55
N GLY A 133 -2.26 -6.82 7.29
CA GLY A 133 -2.89 -8.05 6.81
C GLY A 133 -4.38 -7.84 6.48
N PRO A 134 -5.05 -8.91 6.01
CA PRO A 134 -6.46 -8.83 5.62
C PRO A 134 -7.36 -8.58 6.83
N HIS A 135 -8.48 -7.87 6.61
CA HIS A 135 -9.56 -7.62 7.58
C HIS A 135 -9.29 -6.62 8.72
N ASN A 136 -8.15 -5.95 8.72
CA ASN A 136 -7.88 -4.88 9.69
C ASN A 136 -8.32 -3.51 9.17
N SER A 137 -8.99 -2.74 10.03
CA SER A 137 -9.40 -1.36 9.72
C SER A 137 -8.35 -0.36 10.23
N SER A 138 -7.95 0.54 9.34
CA SER A 138 -7.10 1.70 9.63
C SER A 138 -7.68 2.57 10.75
N LEU A 139 -6.82 3.34 11.42
CA LEU A 139 -7.29 4.42 12.30
C LEU A 139 -7.66 5.66 11.48
N VAL A 140 -8.47 6.56 12.04
CA VAL A 140 -8.73 7.89 11.46
C VAL A 140 -7.42 8.64 11.20
N PHE A 141 -6.42 8.47 12.08
CA PHE A 141 -5.09 9.01 11.89
C PHE A 141 -4.41 8.50 10.61
N GLU A 142 -4.46 7.19 10.37
CA GLU A 142 -3.83 6.56 9.21
C GLU A 142 -4.52 6.99 7.90
N GLU A 143 -5.86 7.00 7.86
CA GLU A 143 -6.61 7.50 6.70
C GLU A 143 -6.41 9.00 6.49
N GLY A 144 -6.23 9.75 7.57
CA GLY A 144 -5.87 11.16 7.53
C GLY A 144 -4.52 11.34 6.86
N LEU A 145 -3.50 10.56 7.26
CA LEU A 145 -2.16 10.57 6.64
C LEU A 145 -2.21 10.21 5.16
N ALA A 146 -2.93 9.15 4.80
CA ALA A 146 -3.13 8.72 3.42
C ALA A 146 -3.79 9.81 2.58
N SER A 147 -4.83 10.45 3.12
CA SER A 147 -5.53 11.57 2.47
C SER A 147 -4.64 12.80 2.34
N HIS A 148 -3.90 13.20 3.38
CA HIS A 148 -2.97 14.32 3.29
C HIS A 148 -1.91 14.06 2.22
N PHE A 149 -1.33 12.86 2.24
CA PHE A 149 -0.30 12.47 1.31
C PHE A 149 -0.80 12.48 -0.15
N SER A 150 -2.03 12.02 -0.41
CA SER A 150 -2.63 11.99 -1.75
C SER A 150 -2.89 13.36 -2.38
N ILE A 151 -2.97 14.41 -1.57
CA ILE A 151 -3.07 15.80 -2.06
C ILE A 151 -1.70 16.44 -2.23
N HIS A 152 -0.81 16.28 -1.25
CA HIS A 152 0.39 17.10 -1.16
C HIS A 152 1.61 16.47 -1.85
N ALA A 153 1.78 15.15 -1.80
CA ALA A 153 2.93 14.47 -2.39
C ALA A 153 2.96 14.54 -3.94
N PRO A 154 1.83 14.42 -4.67
CA PRO A 154 1.83 14.52 -6.13
C PRO A 154 2.40 15.84 -6.68
N ARG A 155 2.38 16.93 -5.91
CA ARG A 155 2.98 18.21 -6.32
C ARG A 155 4.48 18.11 -6.57
N LYS A 156 5.18 17.18 -5.91
CA LYS A 156 6.60 16.89 -6.18
C LYS A 156 6.83 16.26 -7.56
N LEU A 157 5.78 15.70 -8.15
CA LEU A 157 5.75 15.16 -9.51
C LEU A 157 5.21 16.18 -10.53
N GLY A 158 4.95 17.42 -10.11
CA GLY A 158 4.32 18.45 -10.95
C GLY A 158 2.82 18.25 -11.17
N ILE A 159 2.17 17.38 -10.40
CA ILE A 159 0.75 17.07 -10.51
C ILE A 159 0.02 17.76 -9.36
N ASP A 160 -0.87 18.69 -9.67
CA ASP A 160 -1.72 19.33 -8.67
C ASP A 160 -3.09 18.63 -8.58
N ILE A 161 -3.39 18.18 -7.36
CA ILE A 161 -4.62 17.50 -6.99
C ILE A 161 -5.40 18.41 -6.03
N SER A 162 -6.65 18.69 -6.36
CA SER A 162 -7.54 19.45 -5.47
C SER A 162 -8.06 18.54 -4.35
N PRO A 163 -8.24 19.06 -3.11
CA PRO A 163 -9.03 18.39 -2.09
C PRO A 163 -10.46 17.99 -2.55
N ASP A 164 -10.95 18.53 -3.66
CA ASP A 164 -12.22 18.14 -4.27
C ASP A 164 -12.26 16.70 -4.80
N TYR A 165 -11.11 16.06 -4.95
CA TYR A 165 -11.02 14.61 -5.20
C TYR A 165 -11.56 13.78 -4.03
N PHE A 166 -11.54 14.31 -2.81
CA PHE A 166 -12.35 13.72 -1.74
C PHE A 166 -13.82 14.03 -2.02
N ALA A 167 -14.59 12.99 -2.37
CA ALA A 167 -16.04 13.04 -2.23
C ALA A 167 -16.40 13.59 -0.85
N SER A 168 -17.48 14.38 -0.74
CA SER A 168 -17.98 14.85 0.55
C SER A 168 -18.24 13.64 1.45
N GLY A 169 -17.41 13.46 2.47
CA GLY A 169 -17.42 12.20 3.19
C GLY A 169 -16.28 12.05 4.19
N LYS A 170 -16.12 10.82 4.64
CA LYS A 170 -15.29 10.44 5.79
C LYS A 170 -13.80 10.69 5.59
N TYR A 171 -13.28 10.47 4.38
CA TYR A 171 -11.88 10.74 4.02
C TYR A 171 -11.55 12.23 4.11
N ARG A 172 -12.41 13.11 3.56
CA ARG A 172 -12.26 14.57 3.71
C ARG A 172 -12.22 14.99 5.18
N ARG A 173 -13.01 14.34 6.03
CA ARG A 173 -13.02 14.61 7.48
C ARG A 173 -11.74 14.12 8.15
N ALA A 174 -11.25 12.93 7.83
CA ALA A 174 -9.96 12.44 8.34
C ALA A 174 -8.80 13.36 7.93
N TYR A 175 -8.77 13.81 6.67
CA TYR A 175 -7.85 14.86 6.21
C TYR A 175 -7.93 16.09 7.11
N GLN A 176 -9.12 16.65 7.35
CA GLN A 176 -9.30 17.83 8.20
C GLN A 176 -8.82 17.60 9.64
N GLU A 177 -9.06 16.43 10.24
CA GLU A 177 -8.57 16.12 11.59
C GLU A 177 -7.04 16.01 11.63
N LEU A 178 -6.40 15.51 10.56
CA LEU A 178 -4.94 15.52 10.46
C LEU A 178 -4.39 16.94 10.25
N GLU A 179 -5.03 17.77 9.43
CA GLU A 179 -4.57 19.15 9.22
C GLU A 179 -4.58 19.96 10.53
N LYS A 180 -5.55 19.72 11.42
CA LYS A 180 -5.55 20.30 12.77
C LYS A 180 -4.32 19.86 13.58
N LEU A 181 -3.89 18.60 13.44
CA LEU A 181 -2.67 18.11 14.08
C LEU A 181 -1.44 18.82 13.50
N TYR A 182 -1.33 18.95 12.18
CA TYR A 182 -0.23 19.67 11.51
C TYR A 182 -0.19 21.16 11.88
N ALA A 183 -1.34 21.78 12.14
CA ALA A 183 -1.41 23.17 12.59
C ALA A 183 -0.79 23.37 13.98
N ILE A 184 -0.90 22.38 14.86
CA ILE A 184 -0.30 22.39 16.21
C ILE A 184 1.17 21.94 16.13
N TYR A 185 1.47 21.00 15.25
CA TYR A 185 2.79 20.40 15.06
C TYR A 185 3.29 20.55 13.62
N PRO A 186 3.91 21.69 13.27
CA PRO A 186 4.53 21.85 11.95
C PRO A 186 5.63 20.80 11.65
N ASP A 187 6.20 20.18 12.68
CA ASP A 187 7.17 19.09 12.62
C ASP A 187 6.53 17.68 12.69
N ALA A 188 5.21 17.57 12.45
CA ALA A 188 4.46 16.32 12.59
C ALA A 188 5.08 15.14 11.84
N SER A 189 5.60 15.34 10.62
CA SER A 189 6.25 14.27 9.86
C SER A 189 7.44 13.64 10.61
N GLU A 190 8.29 14.44 11.26
CA GLU A 190 9.40 13.90 12.07
C GLU A 190 8.91 13.18 13.33
N ARG A 191 7.81 13.64 13.90
CA ARG A 191 7.15 12.97 15.04
C ARG A 191 6.53 11.64 14.64
N ILE A 192 5.91 11.57 13.46
CA ILE A 192 5.33 10.35 12.89
C ILE A 192 6.42 9.29 12.67
N LYS A 193 7.59 9.68 12.16
CA LYS A 193 8.73 8.77 12.03
C LYS A 193 9.13 8.16 13.36
N LYS A 194 9.27 8.99 14.40
CA LYS A 194 9.63 8.53 15.75
C LYS A 194 8.57 7.62 16.33
N LEU A 195 7.30 8.00 16.17
CA LEU A 195 6.15 7.18 16.55
C LEU A 195 6.19 5.79 15.91
N ARG A 196 6.58 5.71 14.63
CA ARG A 196 6.71 4.44 13.91
C ARG A 196 7.89 3.55 14.32
N LEU A 197 8.79 4.05 15.16
CA LEU A 197 9.82 3.21 15.78
C LEU A 197 9.27 2.39 16.95
N ASP A 198 8.14 2.83 17.53
CA ASP A 198 7.55 2.24 18.74
C ASP A 198 6.36 1.32 18.46
N ILE A 199 5.92 1.20 17.20
CA ILE A 199 4.73 0.44 16.80
C ILE A 199 5.03 -0.47 15.61
N TYR A 200 4.31 -1.59 15.50
CA TYR A 200 4.37 -2.45 14.31
C TYR A 200 3.52 -1.86 13.17
N SER A 201 2.30 -1.44 13.49
CA SER A 201 1.43 -0.73 12.56
C SER A 201 0.76 0.49 13.18
N PHE A 202 0.39 1.46 12.34
CA PHE A 202 -0.51 2.56 12.72
C PHE A 202 -1.79 2.05 13.37
N SER A 203 -2.29 0.89 12.95
CA SER A 203 -3.47 0.27 13.54
C SER A 203 -3.29 -0.21 14.97
N ASP A 204 -2.06 -0.29 15.49
CA ASP A 204 -1.75 -0.71 16.87
C ASP A 204 -1.54 0.49 17.81
N LEU A 205 -1.74 1.72 17.33
CA LEU A 205 -1.53 2.92 18.13
C LEU A 205 -2.48 3.01 19.32
N ASP A 206 -1.89 3.11 20.50
CA ASP A 206 -2.58 3.50 21.72
C ASP A 206 -2.36 4.98 22.08
N GLU A 207 -3.19 5.49 22.99
CA GLU A 207 -3.13 6.88 23.44
C GLU A 207 -1.80 7.24 24.12
N VAL A 208 -1.21 6.30 24.87
CA VAL A 208 0.03 6.55 25.61
C VAL A 208 1.18 6.81 24.63
N THR A 209 1.33 5.94 23.64
CA THR A 209 2.36 6.01 22.60
C THR A 209 2.14 7.23 21.71
N PHE A 210 0.90 7.48 21.30
CA PHE A 210 0.56 8.66 20.48
C PHE A 210 0.90 9.98 21.19
N ARG A 211 0.56 10.09 22.48
CA ARG A 211 0.82 11.32 23.27
C ARG A 211 2.28 11.59 23.55
N LYS A 212 3.16 10.58 23.53
CA LYS A 212 4.62 10.83 23.61
C LYS A 212 5.08 11.78 22.51
N GLN A 213 4.48 11.68 21.32
CA GLN A 213 4.82 12.51 20.19
C GLN A 213 3.90 13.74 20.05
N PHE A 214 2.64 13.65 20.49
CA PHE A 214 1.64 14.71 20.36
C PHE A 214 0.97 15.11 21.70
N PRO A 215 1.74 15.60 22.70
CA PRO A 215 1.23 15.82 24.06
C PRO A 215 0.23 16.99 24.22
N GLN A 216 0.19 17.93 23.29
CA GLN A 216 -0.62 19.15 23.35
C GLN A 216 -2.00 18.98 22.68
N LEU A 217 -2.25 17.85 22.02
CA LEU A 217 -3.57 17.58 21.46
C LEU A 217 -4.59 17.38 22.58
N SER A 218 -5.77 17.96 22.40
CA SER A 218 -6.89 17.75 23.30
C SER A 218 -7.28 16.27 23.33
N SER A 219 -7.83 15.81 24.46
CA SER A 219 -8.25 14.41 24.59
C SER A 219 -9.35 14.02 23.61
N SER A 220 -10.22 14.96 23.22
CA SER A 220 -11.21 14.71 22.18
C SER A 220 -10.55 14.48 20.82
N HIS A 221 -9.53 15.26 20.46
CA HIS A 221 -8.86 15.13 19.17
C HIS A 221 -8.02 13.85 19.10
N VAL A 222 -7.31 13.50 20.18
CA VAL A 222 -6.60 12.21 20.28
C VAL A 222 -7.57 11.04 20.14
N LYS A 223 -8.70 11.06 20.85
CA LYS A 223 -9.73 10.03 20.75
C LYS A 223 -10.25 9.89 19.31
N THR A 224 -10.50 11.00 18.63
CA THR A 224 -10.94 10.98 17.22
C THR A 224 -9.88 10.33 16.34
N LEU A 225 -8.63 10.75 16.41
CA LEU A 225 -7.54 10.24 15.57
C LEU A 225 -7.27 8.74 15.81
N LEU A 226 -7.46 8.25 17.04
CA LEU A 226 -7.27 6.85 17.41
C LEU A 226 -8.54 6.00 17.29
N THR A 227 -9.65 6.55 16.78
CA THR A 227 -10.85 5.75 16.50
C THR A 227 -10.62 4.92 15.24
N ARG A 228 -11.15 3.69 15.21
CA ARG A 228 -11.15 2.87 14.00
C ARG A 228 -11.92 3.60 12.91
N PHE A 229 -11.33 3.69 11.73
CA PHE A 229 -11.92 4.46 10.66
C PHE A 229 -13.30 3.92 10.33
N ASP A 230 -13.49 2.63 10.10
CA ASP A 230 -14.81 2.03 9.82
C ASP A 230 -15.90 2.39 10.87
N GLN A 231 -15.57 2.46 12.15
CA GLN A 231 -16.47 2.78 13.26
C GLN A 231 -16.69 4.27 13.48
N TRP A 232 -15.84 5.13 12.93
CA TRP A 232 -15.91 6.57 13.17
C TRP A 232 -17.11 7.22 12.46
N ASN A 233 -17.92 7.98 13.20
CA ASN A 233 -18.95 8.83 12.62
C ASN A 233 -18.49 10.30 12.70
N PRO A 234 -18.12 10.95 11.58
CA PRO A 234 -17.67 12.33 11.60
C PRO A 234 -18.79 13.36 11.85
N ALA A 235 -20.06 12.92 11.93
CA ALA A 235 -21.22 13.77 12.22
C ALA A 235 -21.66 13.73 13.70
N SER A 236 -21.02 12.90 14.54
CA SER A 236 -21.26 12.84 16.00
C SER A 236 -20.22 13.64 16.77
#